data_AF-A0A7S3LJ35-F1
#
_entry.id   AF-A0A7S3LJ35-F1
#
_cell.length_a   1.000
_cell.length_b   1.000
_cell.length_c   1.000
_cell.angle_alpha   90.00
_cell.angle_beta   90.00
_cell.angle_gamma   90.00
#
_symmetry.space_group_name_H-M   'P 1'
#
loop_
_entity.id
_entity.type
_entity.pdbx_description
1 polymer ?
#
loop_
_entity_poly.entity_id
_entity_poly.type
_entity_poly.pdbx_seq_one_letter_code
_entity_poly.pdbx_strand_id
1 'polypeptide(L)'
;FDIHTGATVFCNRISDDTIFVTCREDSSGGVLGVTSRKGQVLSISVNESTLVPYLVSVNQSPLAIQLASRLNLPGAEGMYIAEFNRLFGSGDVNGAARLAAESPQGVLRTKETIEKFQQLPVVPGQSPPMLQYFKILLEKGKLNHLESIELARIVLQQNRQQMLENWLKEDKLECSEELGDMVVQFDAKLALSVYLRANCPEKVVNCFLHSGDYDKIVAYSNKVGYSPDYILMLQNVVRQNPQGAEMLAKLLVNNEGGSLVDIGMVVDVFMQLNRIEETTSFLLDALKEI
;
A
#
# COMPACT_ATOMS: atom_id res chain seq x y z
N PHE A 1 -1.69 -13.43 -34.90
CA PHE A 1 -2.53 -14.52 -34.37
C PHE A 1 -2.29 -14.62 -32.88
N ASP A 2 -3.28 -15.09 -32.10
CA ASP A 2 -3.05 -15.47 -30.71
C ASP A 2 -2.29 -16.80 -30.66
N ILE A 3 -1.22 -16.85 -29.84
CA ILE A 3 -0.30 -18.01 -29.80
C ILE A 3 -0.94 -19.26 -29.19
N HIS A 4 -1.93 -19.11 -28.30
CA HIS A 4 -2.53 -20.24 -27.59
C HIS A 4 -3.67 -20.89 -28.37
N THR A 5 -4.48 -20.08 -29.04
CA THR A 5 -5.70 -20.53 -29.74
C THR A 5 -5.53 -20.60 -31.25
N GLY A 6 -4.50 -19.96 -31.81
CA GLY A 6 -4.36 -19.77 -33.25
C GLY A 6 -5.39 -18.80 -33.85
N ALA A 7 -6.16 -18.09 -33.02
CA ALA A 7 -7.19 -17.17 -33.49
C ALA A 7 -6.58 -16.00 -34.27
N THR A 8 -7.24 -15.59 -35.35
CA THR A 8 -6.82 -14.43 -36.14
C THR A 8 -7.15 -13.15 -35.38
N VAL A 9 -6.10 -12.41 -35.00
CA VAL A 9 -6.20 -11.12 -34.30
C VAL A 9 -6.34 -9.98 -35.31
N PHE A 10 -5.40 -9.86 -36.25
CA PHE A 10 -5.38 -8.81 -37.26
C PHE A 10 -4.79 -9.36 -38.56
N CYS A 11 -5.34 -8.94 -39.69
CA CYS A 11 -4.82 -9.25 -41.02
C CYS A 11 -5.04 -8.03 -41.93
N ASN A 12 -3.96 -7.50 -42.49
CA ASN A 12 -4.03 -6.44 -43.48
C ASN A 12 -2.79 -6.50 -44.39
N ARG A 13 -2.91 -5.96 -45.60
CA ARG A 13 -1.77 -5.81 -46.51
C ARG A 13 -0.96 -4.58 -46.09
N ILE A 14 0.31 -4.80 -45.76
CA ILE A 14 1.23 -3.75 -45.26
C ILE A 14 2.26 -3.27 -46.30
N SER A 15 2.46 -4.03 -47.39
CA SER A 15 3.35 -3.64 -48.49
C SER A 15 2.88 -4.25 -49.81
N ASP A 16 3.16 -3.54 -50.90
CA ASP A 16 3.01 -4.04 -52.26
C ASP A 16 4.26 -4.81 -52.74
N ASP A 17 5.42 -4.51 -52.14
CA ASP A 17 6.71 -5.13 -52.47
C ASP A 17 7.02 -6.29 -51.50
N THR A 18 7.81 -7.26 -51.97
CA THR A 18 8.21 -8.41 -51.14
C THR A 18 9.12 -7.95 -49.99
N ILE A 19 8.73 -8.30 -48.76
CA ILE A 19 9.60 -8.21 -47.59
C ILE A 19 10.53 -9.43 -47.63
N PHE A 20 11.79 -9.21 -47.99
CA PHE A 20 12.73 -10.30 -48.30
C PHE A 20 13.63 -10.69 -47.12
N VAL A 21 13.74 -9.82 -46.11
CA VAL A 21 14.48 -10.08 -44.88
C VAL A 21 13.69 -9.52 -43.71
N THR A 22 13.64 -10.27 -42.62
CA THR A 22 13.01 -9.88 -41.37
C THR A 22 13.91 -10.20 -40.17
N CYS A 23 13.75 -9.45 -39.09
CA CYS A 23 14.34 -9.75 -37.80
C CYS A 23 13.39 -9.35 -36.67
N ARG A 24 13.67 -9.85 -35.46
CA ARG A 24 12.94 -9.46 -34.25
C ARG A 24 13.34 -8.05 -33.83
N GLU A 25 12.37 -7.26 -33.40
CA GLU A 25 12.61 -5.97 -32.74
C GLU A 25 12.56 -6.14 -31.22
N ASP A 26 13.70 -6.02 -30.54
CA ASP A 26 13.78 -6.29 -29.10
C ASP A 26 13.13 -5.20 -28.23
N SER A 27 13.09 -3.95 -28.71
CA SER A 27 12.52 -2.80 -27.98
C SER A 27 11.00 -2.83 -27.91
N SER A 28 10.34 -3.24 -28.99
CA SER A 28 8.88 -3.25 -29.12
C SER A 28 8.27 -4.66 -28.99
N GLY A 29 9.10 -5.69 -28.97
CA GLY A 29 8.67 -7.10 -29.10
C GLY A 29 8.08 -7.43 -30.48
N GLY A 30 8.24 -6.54 -31.46
CA GLY A 30 7.70 -6.63 -32.80
C GLY A 30 8.62 -7.31 -33.83
N VAL A 31 8.34 -7.03 -35.10
CA VAL A 31 9.09 -7.55 -36.25
C VAL A 31 9.51 -6.38 -37.14
N LEU A 32 10.80 -6.36 -37.51
CA LEU A 32 11.35 -5.49 -38.54
C LEU A 32 11.44 -6.25 -39.87
N GLY A 33 11.23 -5.54 -40.97
CA GLY A 33 11.40 -6.09 -42.31
C GLY A 33 11.84 -5.06 -43.34
N VAL A 34 12.54 -5.51 -44.39
CA VAL A 34 13.02 -4.65 -45.48
C VAL A 34 12.39 -5.06 -46.81
N THR A 35 11.91 -4.07 -47.59
CA THR A 35 11.31 -4.29 -48.90
C THR A 35 12.35 -4.38 -50.02
N SER A 36 12.17 -5.33 -50.96
CA SER A 36 13.20 -5.69 -51.95
C SER A 36 13.46 -4.64 -53.03
N ARG A 37 12.47 -3.80 -53.36
CA ARG A 37 12.59 -2.79 -54.42
C ARG A 37 12.88 -1.38 -53.91
N LYS A 38 12.20 -0.96 -52.85
CA LYS A 38 12.26 0.41 -52.33
C LYS A 38 13.22 0.58 -51.16
N GLY A 39 13.74 -0.52 -50.59
CA GLY A 39 14.61 -0.49 -49.41
C GLY A 39 13.94 0.10 -48.17
N GLN A 40 12.59 0.08 -48.10
CA GLN A 40 11.87 0.62 -46.96
C GLN A 40 12.00 -0.32 -45.78
N VAL A 41 12.30 0.24 -44.60
CA VAL A 41 12.30 -0.49 -43.33
C VAL A 41 10.93 -0.34 -42.69
N LEU A 42 10.25 -1.46 -42.48
CA LEU A 42 8.95 -1.55 -41.82
C LEU A 42 9.16 -2.12 -40.43
N SER A 43 8.62 -1.45 -39.41
CA SER A 43 8.45 -2.00 -38.05
C SER A 43 6.97 -2.30 -37.82
N ILE A 44 6.70 -3.48 -37.29
CA ILE A 44 5.36 -3.94 -36.95
C ILE A 44 5.39 -4.40 -35.51
N SER A 45 4.65 -3.70 -34.65
CA SER A 45 4.53 -4.03 -33.23
C SER A 45 3.07 -4.03 -32.80
N VAL A 46 2.81 -4.62 -31.63
CA VAL A 46 1.48 -4.64 -31.03
C VAL A 46 1.27 -3.31 -30.31
N ASN A 47 0.18 -2.61 -30.64
CA ASN A 47 -0.25 -1.46 -29.85
C ASN A 47 -1.12 -1.95 -28.68
N GLU A 48 -0.51 -2.02 -27.51
CA GLU A 48 -1.12 -2.47 -26.25
C GLU A 48 -2.38 -1.69 -25.87
N SER A 49 -2.43 -0.39 -26.17
CA SER A 49 -3.56 0.48 -25.80
C SER A 49 -4.81 0.27 -26.65
N THR A 50 -4.65 -0.17 -27.90
CA THR A 50 -5.75 -0.30 -28.86
C THR A 50 -6.13 -1.74 -29.16
N LEU A 51 -5.30 -2.73 -28.78
CA LEU A 51 -5.53 -4.13 -29.09
C LEU A 51 -6.85 -4.65 -28.54
N VAL A 52 -7.12 -4.39 -27.25
CA VAL A 52 -8.34 -4.87 -26.59
C VAL A 52 -9.59 -4.18 -27.17
N PRO A 53 -9.67 -2.84 -27.29
CA PRO A 53 -10.79 -2.17 -27.94
C PRO A 53 -11.05 -2.67 -29.36
N TYR A 54 -9.99 -2.91 -30.13
CA TYR A 54 -10.10 -3.44 -31.49
C TYR A 54 -10.74 -4.84 -31.50
N LEU A 55 -10.28 -5.77 -30.66
CA LEU A 55 -10.85 -7.11 -30.59
C LEU A 55 -12.34 -7.11 -30.19
N VAL A 56 -12.73 -6.20 -29.30
CA VAL A 56 -14.14 -5.99 -28.95
C VAL A 56 -14.93 -5.49 -30.17
N SER A 57 -14.39 -4.55 -30.94
CA SER A 57 -15.05 -4.04 -32.15
C SER A 57 -15.26 -5.10 -33.24
N VAL A 58 -14.39 -6.12 -33.28
CA VAL A 58 -14.46 -7.25 -34.22
C VAL A 58 -15.28 -8.42 -33.65
N ASN A 59 -16.05 -8.20 -32.58
CA ASN A 59 -16.86 -9.21 -31.88
C ASN A 59 -16.06 -10.42 -31.34
N GLN A 60 -14.77 -10.23 -31.04
CA GLN A 60 -13.90 -11.24 -30.41
C GLN A 60 -13.74 -10.99 -28.89
N SER A 61 -14.85 -10.67 -28.22
CA SER A 61 -14.89 -10.36 -26.78
C SER A 61 -14.24 -11.43 -25.88
N PRO A 62 -14.43 -12.75 -26.09
CA PRO A 62 -13.78 -13.77 -25.25
C PRO A 62 -12.25 -13.76 -25.37
N LEU A 63 -11.73 -13.55 -26.58
CA LEU A 63 -10.29 -13.46 -26.83
C LEU A 63 -9.71 -12.17 -26.23
N ALA A 64 -10.45 -11.06 -26.31
CA ALA A 64 -10.08 -9.78 -25.74
C ALA A 64 -9.88 -9.88 -24.21
N ILE A 65 -10.81 -10.53 -23.50
CA ILE A 65 -10.72 -10.75 -22.05
C ILE A 65 -9.50 -11.63 -21.71
N GLN A 66 -9.31 -12.74 -22.43
CA GLN A 66 -8.19 -13.64 -22.20
C GLN A 66 -6.83 -12.97 -22.46
N LEU A 67 -6.73 -12.13 -23.50
CA LEU A 67 -5.51 -11.36 -23.77
C LEU A 67 -5.27 -10.28 -22.73
N ALA A 68 -6.31 -9.52 -22.36
CA ALA A 68 -6.22 -8.48 -21.33
C ALA A 68 -5.78 -9.05 -19.98
N SER A 69 -6.33 -10.21 -19.58
CA SER A 69 -5.94 -10.90 -18.35
C SER A 69 -4.49 -11.39 -18.40
N ARG A 70 -4.07 -12.04 -19.50
CA ARG A 70 -2.73 -12.64 -19.62
C ARG A 70 -1.61 -11.60 -19.74
N LEU A 71 -1.87 -10.53 -20.47
CA LEU A 71 -0.89 -9.50 -20.80
C LEU A 71 -1.07 -8.22 -19.97
N ASN A 72 -2.03 -8.19 -19.04
CA ASN A 72 -2.37 -7.04 -18.20
C ASN A 72 -2.61 -5.75 -19.02
N LEU A 73 -3.29 -5.88 -20.17
CA LEU A 73 -3.49 -4.79 -21.12
C LEU A 73 -4.67 -3.89 -20.73
N PRO A 74 -4.57 -2.57 -20.96
CA PRO A 74 -5.67 -1.64 -20.75
C PRO A 74 -6.78 -1.82 -21.82
N GLY A 75 -7.98 -1.31 -21.53
CA GLY A 75 -9.12 -1.30 -22.47
C GLY A 75 -10.13 -2.44 -22.28
N ALA A 76 -9.92 -3.34 -21.32
CA ALA A 76 -10.91 -4.36 -20.93
C ALA A 76 -11.78 -3.92 -19.76
N GLU A 77 -11.58 -2.73 -19.20
CA GLU A 77 -12.16 -2.31 -17.91
C GLU A 77 -13.69 -2.44 -17.92
N GLY A 78 -14.32 -1.94 -18.99
CA GLY A 78 -15.76 -1.99 -19.15
C GLY A 78 -16.33 -3.42 -19.22
N MET A 79 -15.56 -4.37 -19.76
CA MET A 79 -15.99 -5.77 -19.85
C MET A 79 -15.95 -6.45 -18.48
N TYR A 80 -14.91 -6.20 -17.69
CA TYR A 80 -14.83 -6.68 -16.31
C TYR A 80 -15.94 -6.10 -15.44
N ILE A 81 -16.26 -4.81 -15.59
CA ILE A 81 -17.38 -4.17 -14.87
C ILE A 81 -18.72 -4.77 -15.27
N ALA A 82 -18.96 -4.99 -16.56
CA ALA A 82 -20.19 -5.60 -17.04
C ALA A 82 -20.37 -7.03 -16.52
N GLU A 83 -19.32 -7.84 -16.58
CA GLU A 83 -19.34 -9.22 -16.07
C GLU A 83 -19.48 -9.26 -14.54
N PHE A 84 -18.83 -8.34 -13.83
CA PHE A 84 -19.00 -8.19 -12.38
C PHE A 84 -20.46 -7.88 -12.03
N ASN A 85 -21.08 -6.90 -12.70
CA ASN A 85 -22.48 -6.56 -12.47
C ASN A 85 -23.43 -7.72 -12.83
N ARG A 86 -23.10 -8.52 -13.84
CA ARG A 86 -23.86 -9.74 -14.20
C ARG A 86 -23.81 -10.78 -13.08
N LEU A 87 -22.61 -11.10 -12.57
CA LEU A 87 -22.43 -12.04 -11.47
C LEU A 87 -23.10 -11.55 -10.20
N PHE A 88 -22.92 -10.27 -9.87
CA PHE A 88 -23.53 -9.64 -8.72
C PHE A 88 -25.07 -9.63 -8.81
N GLY A 89 -25.64 -9.34 -9.98
CA GLY A 89 -27.08 -9.38 -10.23
C GLY A 89 -27.67 -10.80 -10.15
N SER A 90 -26.88 -11.84 -10.43
CA SER A 90 -27.28 -13.24 -10.23
C SER A 90 -27.20 -13.74 -8.78
N GLY A 91 -26.69 -12.92 -7.86
CA GLY A 91 -26.46 -13.29 -6.47
C GLY A 91 -25.19 -14.12 -6.22
N ASP A 92 -24.34 -14.31 -7.24
CA ASP A 92 -23.05 -15.00 -7.10
C ASP A 92 -21.96 -14.05 -6.58
N VAL A 93 -22.00 -13.80 -5.27
CA VAL A 93 -21.04 -12.97 -4.53
C VAL A 93 -19.62 -13.53 -4.64
N ASN A 94 -19.46 -14.86 -4.65
CA ASN A 94 -18.15 -15.52 -4.71
C ASN A 94 -17.50 -15.35 -6.09
N GLY A 95 -18.26 -15.59 -7.15
CA GLY A 95 -17.80 -15.36 -8.52
C GLY A 95 -17.41 -13.90 -8.74
N ALA A 96 -18.25 -12.97 -8.28
CA ALA A 96 -17.98 -11.54 -8.37
C ALA A 96 -16.70 -11.13 -7.62
N ALA A 97 -16.48 -11.67 -6.41
CA ALA A 97 -15.28 -11.42 -5.63
C ALA A 97 -14.00 -11.96 -6.30
N ARG A 98 -14.06 -13.17 -6.87
CA ARG A 98 -12.94 -13.74 -7.64
C ARG A 98 -12.60 -12.91 -8.86
N LEU A 99 -13.61 -12.50 -9.62
CA LEU A 99 -13.42 -11.64 -10.79
C LEU A 99 -12.79 -10.30 -10.41
N ALA A 100 -13.21 -9.72 -9.27
CA ALA A 100 -12.61 -8.49 -8.77
C ALA A 100 -11.14 -8.68 -8.37
N ALA A 101 -10.80 -9.79 -7.72
CA ALA A 101 -9.43 -10.13 -7.36
C ALA A 101 -8.53 -10.40 -8.57
N GLU A 102 -9.09 -10.90 -9.68
CA GLU A 102 -8.39 -11.19 -10.94
C GLU A 102 -8.43 -10.03 -11.96
N SER A 103 -9.05 -8.90 -11.58
CA SER A 103 -9.17 -7.76 -12.49
C SER A 103 -7.80 -7.18 -12.84
N PRO A 104 -7.51 -6.96 -14.14
CA PRO A 104 -6.25 -6.35 -14.58
C PRO A 104 -6.13 -4.96 -13.97
N GLN A 105 -4.93 -4.60 -13.54
CA GLN A 105 -4.63 -3.33 -12.85
C GLN A 105 -5.51 -3.02 -11.62
N GLY A 106 -6.28 -3.98 -11.10
CA GLY A 106 -7.19 -3.73 -9.98
C GLY A 106 -8.39 -2.84 -10.32
N VAL A 107 -8.86 -2.84 -11.57
CA VAL A 107 -10.02 -2.04 -12.04
C VAL A 107 -11.27 -2.23 -11.18
N LEU A 108 -11.49 -3.42 -10.64
CA LEU A 108 -12.62 -3.73 -9.76
C LEU A 108 -12.28 -3.62 -8.27
N ARG A 109 -11.04 -3.29 -7.90
CA ARG A 109 -10.58 -3.12 -6.51
C ARG A 109 -10.70 -1.67 -6.08
N THR A 110 -11.91 -1.13 -6.25
CA THR A 110 -12.23 0.28 -6.00
C THR A 110 -13.20 0.42 -4.83
N LYS A 111 -13.33 1.65 -4.32
CA LYS A 111 -14.29 2.00 -3.27
C LYS A 111 -15.73 1.62 -3.66
N GLU A 112 -16.11 1.84 -4.91
CA GLU A 112 -17.45 1.52 -5.43
C GLU A 112 -17.77 0.03 -5.31
N THR A 113 -16.81 -0.84 -5.63
CA THR A 113 -16.98 -2.30 -5.48
C THR A 113 -17.17 -2.69 -4.02
N ILE A 114 -16.36 -2.10 -3.13
CA ILE A 114 -16.44 -2.34 -1.68
C ILE A 114 -17.83 -1.92 -1.14
N GLU A 115 -18.31 -0.73 -1.53
CA GLU A 115 -19.64 -0.23 -1.16
C GLU A 115 -20.76 -1.16 -1.65
N LYS A 116 -20.66 -1.71 -2.87
CA LYS A 116 -21.62 -2.71 -3.36
C LYS A 116 -21.67 -3.95 -2.46
N PHE A 117 -20.51 -4.50 -2.08
CA PHE A 117 -20.45 -5.66 -1.16
C PHE A 117 -20.94 -5.33 0.25
N GLN A 118 -20.76 -4.08 0.71
CA GLN A 118 -21.22 -3.62 2.01
C GLN A 118 -22.75 -3.49 2.09
N GLN A 119 -23.41 -3.12 0.99
CA GLN A 119 -24.86 -2.99 0.91
C GLN A 119 -25.61 -4.33 0.90
N LEU A 120 -24.91 -5.45 0.71
CA LEU A 120 -25.54 -6.77 0.70
C LEU A 120 -26.05 -7.15 2.10
N PRO A 121 -27.27 -7.72 2.20
CA PRO A 121 -27.81 -8.14 3.48
C PRO A 121 -26.97 -9.28 4.07
N VAL A 122 -26.62 -9.15 5.35
CA VAL A 122 -25.93 -10.20 6.09
C VAL A 122 -26.95 -11.27 6.48
N VAL A 123 -26.84 -12.46 5.88
CA VAL A 123 -27.71 -13.60 6.20
C VAL A 123 -27.26 -14.22 7.52
N PRO A 124 -28.15 -14.40 8.52
CA PRO A 124 -27.81 -15.02 9.80
C PRO A 124 -27.25 -16.43 9.60
N GLY A 125 -26.06 -16.69 10.14
CA GLY A 125 -25.37 -17.99 10.03
C GLY A 125 -24.38 -18.10 8.86
N GLN A 126 -24.33 -17.15 7.93
CA GLN A 126 -23.26 -17.05 6.93
C GLN A 126 -22.28 -15.92 7.30
N SER A 127 -21.02 -16.06 6.86
CA SER A 127 -20.06 -14.96 6.99
C SER A 127 -20.52 -13.75 6.18
N PRO A 128 -20.33 -12.52 6.66
CA PRO A 128 -20.68 -11.32 5.91
C PRO A 128 -20.09 -11.35 4.49
N PRO A 129 -20.86 -11.01 3.45
CA PRO A 129 -20.39 -11.00 2.05
C PRO A 129 -19.09 -10.22 1.85
N MET A 130 -18.96 -9.10 2.56
CA MET A 130 -17.76 -8.27 2.56
C MET A 130 -16.52 -9.00 3.11
N LEU A 131 -16.67 -9.80 4.18
CA LEU A 131 -15.56 -10.59 4.71
C LEU A 131 -15.19 -11.73 3.75
N GLN A 132 -16.15 -12.30 3.03
CA GLN A 132 -15.91 -13.31 2.01
C GLN A 132 -15.14 -12.74 0.82
N TYR A 133 -15.48 -11.52 0.39
CA TYR A 133 -14.72 -10.77 -0.59
C TYR A 133 -13.24 -10.62 -0.16
N PHE A 134 -12.98 -10.09 1.04
CA PHE A 134 -11.60 -9.91 1.51
C PHE A 134 -10.82 -11.22 1.64
N LYS A 135 -11.45 -12.32 2.06
CA LYS A 135 -10.79 -13.63 2.10
C LYS A 135 -10.27 -14.06 0.73
N ILE A 136 -11.08 -13.91 -0.32
CA ILE A 136 -10.68 -14.25 -1.69
C ILE A 136 -9.53 -13.35 -2.17
N LEU A 137 -9.56 -12.05 -1.82
CA LEU A 137 -8.48 -11.14 -2.17
C LEU A 137 -7.17 -11.50 -1.44
N LEU A 138 -7.24 -11.85 -0.15
CA LEU A 138 -6.09 -12.27 0.66
C LEU A 138 -5.45 -13.58 0.17
N GLU A 139 -6.25 -14.50 -0.37
CA GLU A 139 -5.77 -15.72 -1.04
C GLU A 139 -4.96 -15.39 -2.29
N LYS A 140 -5.37 -14.36 -3.04
CA LYS A 140 -4.73 -13.95 -4.30
C LYS A 140 -3.51 -13.05 -4.09
N GLY A 141 -3.53 -12.15 -3.12
CA GLY A 141 -2.45 -11.17 -2.96
C GLY A 141 -2.58 -10.24 -1.76
N LYS A 142 -1.90 -9.10 -1.86
CA LYS A 142 -1.89 -8.03 -0.86
C LYS A 142 -3.10 -7.11 -1.05
N LEU A 143 -3.75 -6.73 0.04
CA LEU A 143 -4.84 -5.77 0.06
C LEU A 143 -4.31 -4.35 -0.14
N ASN A 144 -5.09 -3.51 -0.81
CA ASN A 144 -4.77 -2.10 -0.96
C ASN A 144 -5.13 -1.31 0.32
N HIS A 145 -4.77 -0.04 0.35
CA HIS A 145 -5.02 0.87 1.47
C HIS A 145 -6.50 0.88 1.92
N LEU A 146 -7.44 1.07 1.00
CA LEU A 146 -8.88 1.15 1.30
C LEU A 146 -9.43 -0.18 1.82
N GLU A 147 -9.05 -1.28 1.17
CA GLU A 147 -9.44 -2.64 1.55
C GLU A 147 -8.89 -3.01 2.93
N SER A 148 -7.65 -2.61 3.23
CA SER A 148 -7.00 -2.88 4.52
C SER A 148 -7.72 -2.15 5.67
N ILE A 149 -8.16 -0.91 5.44
CA ILE A 149 -8.93 -0.13 6.42
C ILE A 149 -10.30 -0.76 6.68
N GLU A 150 -11.04 -1.09 5.62
CA GLU A 150 -12.39 -1.65 5.77
C GLU A 150 -12.36 -3.06 6.39
N LEU A 151 -11.37 -3.90 6.01
CA LEU A 151 -11.16 -5.17 6.67
C LEU A 151 -10.83 -4.99 8.16
N ALA A 152 -9.92 -4.08 8.50
CA ALA A 152 -9.56 -3.81 9.89
C ALA A 152 -10.75 -3.32 10.70
N ARG A 153 -11.59 -2.43 10.15
CA ARG A 153 -12.83 -1.95 10.80
C ARG A 153 -13.73 -3.12 11.21
N ILE A 154 -13.97 -4.06 10.30
CA ILE A 154 -14.82 -5.24 10.55
C ILE A 154 -14.22 -6.14 11.63
N VAL A 155 -12.91 -6.38 11.56
CA VAL A 155 -12.19 -7.30 12.46
C VAL A 155 -12.04 -6.72 13.87
N LEU A 156 -11.78 -5.41 13.98
CA LEU A 156 -11.71 -4.69 15.24
C LEU A 156 -13.08 -4.65 15.93
N GLN A 157 -14.17 -4.40 15.20
CA GLN A 157 -15.53 -4.46 15.76
C GLN A 157 -15.92 -5.87 16.25
N GLN A 158 -15.42 -6.92 15.60
CA GLN A 158 -15.62 -8.31 16.03
C GLN A 158 -14.64 -8.76 17.13
N ASN A 159 -13.78 -7.86 17.61
CA ASN A 159 -12.73 -8.13 18.59
C ASN A 159 -11.80 -9.29 18.21
N ARG A 160 -11.51 -9.44 16.90
CA ARG A 160 -10.66 -10.51 16.34
C ARG A 160 -9.26 -10.02 15.95
N GLN A 161 -8.63 -9.24 16.84
CA GLN A 161 -7.34 -8.58 16.60
C GLN A 161 -6.22 -9.54 16.17
N GLN A 162 -6.24 -10.80 16.65
CA GLN A 162 -5.30 -11.84 16.26
C GLN A 162 -5.26 -12.11 14.74
N MET A 163 -6.39 -11.96 14.03
CA MET A 163 -6.42 -12.13 12.58
C MET A 163 -5.64 -11.00 11.89
N LEU A 164 -5.81 -9.76 12.38
CA LEU A 164 -5.11 -8.59 11.86
C LEU A 164 -3.61 -8.72 12.09
N GLU A 165 -3.18 -9.20 13.27
CA GLU A 165 -1.78 -9.49 13.54
C GLU A 165 -1.17 -10.50 12.56
N ASN A 166 -1.89 -11.59 12.27
CA ASN A 166 -1.42 -12.63 11.36
C ASN A 166 -1.24 -12.07 9.94
N TRP A 167 -2.22 -11.34 9.42
CA TRP A 167 -2.11 -10.73 8.10
C TRP A 167 -1.04 -9.63 8.02
N LEU A 168 -0.80 -8.91 9.11
CA LEU A 168 0.30 -7.95 9.20
C LEU A 168 1.67 -8.62 9.20
N LYS A 169 1.80 -9.80 9.82
CA LYS A 169 3.03 -10.62 9.79
C LYS A 169 3.27 -11.22 8.40
N GLU A 170 2.22 -11.60 7.69
CA GLU A 170 2.28 -12.14 6.33
C GLU A 170 2.45 -11.08 5.22
N ASP A 171 2.59 -9.80 5.58
CA ASP A 171 2.63 -8.66 4.64
C ASP A 171 1.44 -8.60 3.66
N LYS A 172 0.26 -9.06 4.12
CA LYS A 172 -0.96 -9.12 3.31
C LYS A 172 -1.76 -7.83 3.28
N LEU A 173 -1.42 -6.86 4.14
CA LEU A 173 -2.14 -5.60 4.29
C LEU A 173 -1.26 -4.44 3.87
N GLU A 174 -1.85 -3.46 3.19
CA GLU A 174 -1.20 -2.17 2.97
C GLU A 174 -1.35 -1.31 4.22
N CYS A 175 -0.20 -1.04 4.86
CA CYS A 175 -0.15 -0.26 6.08
C CYS A 175 -0.26 1.24 5.77
N SER A 176 -1.05 1.95 6.55
CA SER A 176 -1.26 3.39 6.40
C SER A 176 -1.44 4.05 7.76
N GLU A 177 -1.33 5.38 7.79
CA GLU A 177 -1.56 6.18 8.99
C GLU A 177 -2.96 5.95 9.55
N GLU A 178 -3.99 6.03 8.69
CA GLU A 178 -5.39 5.84 9.08
C GLU A 178 -5.63 4.46 9.70
N LEU A 179 -5.00 3.41 9.14
CA LEU A 179 -5.08 2.06 9.70
C LEU A 179 -4.45 2.01 11.10
N GLY A 180 -3.31 2.66 11.30
CA GLY A 180 -2.66 2.76 12.61
C GLY A 180 -3.52 3.52 13.63
N ASP A 181 -4.14 4.63 13.22
CA ASP A 181 -5.00 5.47 14.08
C ASP A 181 -6.27 4.72 14.52
N MET A 182 -6.76 3.78 13.71
CA MET A 182 -7.84 2.90 14.12
C MET A 182 -7.37 1.83 15.11
N VAL A 183 -6.23 1.21 14.85
CA VAL A 183 -5.72 0.10 15.66
C VAL A 183 -5.24 0.58 17.04
N VAL A 184 -4.69 1.79 17.15
CA VAL A 184 -4.11 2.31 18.41
C VAL A 184 -5.14 2.43 19.54
N GLN A 185 -6.43 2.61 19.20
CA GLN A 185 -7.53 2.66 20.18
C GLN A 185 -7.77 1.32 20.87
N PHE A 186 -7.28 0.23 20.28
CA PHE A 186 -7.46 -1.14 20.75
C PHE A 186 -6.15 -1.75 21.24
N ASP A 187 -5.08 -1.63 20.44
CA ASP A 187 -3.75 -2.16 20.75
C ASP A 187 -2.65 -1.20 20.25
N ALA A 188 -1.95 -0.58 21.20
CA ALA A 188 -0.85 0.34 20.92
C ALA A 188 0.39 -0.34 20.31
N LYS A 189 0.67 -1.60 20.66
CA LYS A 189 1.83 -2.35 20.13
C LYS A 189 1.61 -2.78 18.68
N LEU A 190 0.38 -3.20 18.37
CA LEU A 190 0.00 -3.51 17.00
C LEU A 190 0.02 -2.25 16.13
N ALA A 191 -0.50 -1.13 16.64
CA ALA A 191 -0.47 0.15 15.93
C ALA A 191 0.96 0.61 15.62
N LEU A 192 1.90 0.50 16.56
CA LEU A 192 3.32 0.76 16.31
C LEU A 192 3.86 -0.06 15.13
N SER A 193 3.50 -1.34 15.06
CA SER A 193 3.89 -2.23 13.96
C SER A 193 3.30 -1.82 12.61
N VAL A 194 2.10 -1.22 12.61
CA VAL A 194 1.47 -0.66 11.41
C VAL A 194 2.16 0.64 11.00
N TYR A 195 2.39 1.59 11.91
CA TYR A 195 3.05 2.86 11.59
C TYR A 195 4.47 2.70 11.08
N LEU A 196 5.22 1.74 11.64
CA LEU A 196 6.56 1.40 11.16
C LEU A 196 6.55 0.92 9.69
N ARG A 197 5.53 0.15 9.29
CA ARG A 197 5.36 -0.32 7.91
C ARG A 197 4.77 0.74 6.99
N ALA A 198 3.94 1.64 7.54
CA ALA A 198 3.35 2.76 6.81
C ALA A 198 4.35 3.91 6.54
N ASN A 199 5.56 3.84 7.13
CA ASN A 199 6.58 4.88 7.02
C ASN A 199 6.11 6.26 7.55
N CYS A 200 5.38 6.27 8.67
CA CYS A 200 4.87 7.48 9.31
C CYS A 200 5.70 7.82 10.57
N PRO A 201 6.85 8.49 10.44
CA PRO A 201 7.80 8.62 11.54
C PRO A 201 7.27 9.43 12.72
N GLU A 202 6.45 10.46 12.49
CA GLU A 202 5.83 11.26 13.55
C GLU A 202 4.96 10.40 14.49
N LYS A 203 4.11 9.54 13.92
CA LYS A 203 3.23 8.64 14.68
C LYS A 203 4.01 7.53 15.38
N VAL A 204 5.06 6.98 14.76
CA VAL A 204 5.96 6.02 15.40
C VAL A 204 6.61 6.62 16.64
N VAL A 205 7.14 7.84 16.53
CA VAL A 205 7.74 8.57 17.65
C VAL A 205 6.71 8.82 18.75
N ASN A 206 5.51 9.26 18.39
CA ASN A 206 4.41 9.40 19.35
C ASN A 206 4.06 8.07 20.03
N CYS A 207 4.03 6.93 19.32
CA CYS A 207 3.81 5.64 19.95
C CYS A 207 4.93 5.26 20.95
N PHE A 208 6.19 5.55 20.63
CA PHE A 208 7.31 5.32 21.56
C PHE A 208 7.23 6.22 22.80
N LEU A 209 6.82 7.48 22.65
CA LEU A 209 6.58 8.39 23.78
C LEU A 209 5.55 7.83 24.75
N HIS A 210 4.39 7.42 24.24
CA HIS A 210 3.32 6.88 25.07
C HIS A 210 3.69 5.53 25.70
N SER A 211 4.57 4.77 25.05
CA SER A 211 5.07 3.49 25.57
C SER A 211 6.22 3.65 26.56
N GLY A 212 6.85 4.83 26.65
CA GLY A 212 8.04 5.09 27.47
C GLY A 212 9.33 4.49 26.92
N ASP A 213 9.35 4.05 25.66
CA ASP A 213 10.49 3.45 24.98
C ASP A 213 11.42 4.54 24.39
N TYR A 214 11.93 5.44 25.23
CA TYR A 214 12.68 6.62 24.78
C TYR A 214 13.97 6.28 24.03
N ASP A 215 14.67 5.21 24.40
CA ASP A 215 15.91 4.77 23.73
C ASP A 215 15.69 4.46 22.24
N LYS A 216 14.51 3.95 21.88
CA LYS A 216 14.17 3.57 20.50
C LYS A 216 13.87 4.78 19.62
N ILE A 217 13.51 5.92 20.21
CA ILE A 217 13.13 7.14 19.50
C ILE A 217 14.32 7.66 18.70
N VAL A 218 15.47 7.84 19.35
CA VAL A 218 16.68 8.36 18.70
C VAL A 218 17.24 7.35 17.70
N ALA A 219 17.28 6.06 18.06
CA ALA A 219 17.70 5.00 17.15
C ALA A 219 16.85 4.94 15.87
N TYR A 220 15.52 5.07 15.99
CA TYR A 220 14.61 5.10 14.85
C TYR A 220 14.77 6.39 14.01
N SER A 221 14.87 7.54 14.68
CA SER A 221 15.06 8.85 14.04
C SER A 221 16.32 8.86 13.17
N ASN A 222 17.46 8.37 13.70
CA ASN A 222 18.72 8.25 12.97
C ASN A 222 18.62 7.26 11.80
N LYS A 223 17.90 6.14 11.97
CA LYS A 223 17.76 5.11 10.93
C LYS A 223 16.93 5.59 9.73
N VAL A 224 15.87 6.36 9.98
CA VAL A 224 14.94 6.85 8.95
C VAL A 224 15.36 8.23 8.43
N GLY A 225 16.32 8.90 9.08
CA GLY A 225 16.73 10.26 8.75
C GLY A 225 15.66 11.30 9.08
N TYR A 226 14.81 11.00 10.06
CA TYR A 226 13.76 11.90 10.53
C TYR A 226 14.22 12.61 11.79
N SER A 227 14.22 13.95 11.79
CA SER A 227 14.58 14.76 12.95
C SER A 227 13.31 15.40 13.53
N PRO A 228 12.70 14.82 14.57
CA PRO A 228 11.57 15.43 15.26
C PRO A 228 11.99 16.69 16.01
N ASP A 229 11.03 17.58 16.28
CA ASP A 229 11.23 18.69 17.21
C ASP A 229 11.27 18.17 18.66
N TYR A 230 12.48 17.82 19.10
CA TYR A 230 12.73 17.28 20.43
C TYR A 230 12.34 18.24 21.56
N ILE A 231 12.38 19.56 21.34
CA ILE A 231 12.02 20.55 22.36
C ILE A 231 10.51 20.58 22.56
N LEU A 232 9.74 20.64 21.46
CA LEU A 232 8.27 20.56 21.52
C LEU A 232 7.82 19.25 22.16
N MET A 233 8.51 18.16 21.81
CA MET A 233 8.27 16.84 22.35
C MET A 233 8.53 16.78 23.86
N LEU A 234 9.67 17.31 24.34
CA LEU A 234 9.97 17.44 25.76
C LEU A 234 8.91 18.27 26.48
N GLN A 235 8.49 19.42 25.95
CA GLN A 235 7.43 20.24 26.55
C GLN A 235 6.13 19.45 26.78
N ASN A 236 5.76 18.57 25.83
CA ASN A 236 4.58 17.73 25.96
C ASN A 236 4.79 16.60 26.99
N VAL A 237 5.96 15.96 26.97
CA VAL A 237 6.27 14.84 27.89
C VAL A 237 6.41 15.35 29.32
N VAL A 238 7.05 16.49 29.59
CA VAL A 238 7.22 17.03 30.96
C VAL A 238 5.85 17.27 31.63
N ARG A 239 4.83 17.67 30.87
CA ARG A 239 3.47 17.87 31.39
C ARG A 239 2.79 16.57 31.78
N GLN A 240 3.04 15.48 31.05
CA GLN A 240 2.38 14.19 31.26
C GLN A 240 3.18 13.26 32.19
N ASN A 241 4.48 13.19 31.99
CA ASN A 241 5.43 12.33 32.69
C ASN A 241 6.80 13.04 32.85
N PRO A 242 7.01 13.76 33.98
CA PRO A 242 8.25 14.49 34.26
C PRO A 242 9.51 13.60 34.30
N GLN A 243 9.40 12.40 34.89
CA GLN A 243 10.52 11.45 34.97
C GLN A 243 10.90 10.89 33.60
N GLY A 244 9.91 10.62 32.76
CA GLY A 244 10.14 10.19 31.37
C GLY A 244 10.81 11.28 30.52
N ALA A 245 10.43 12.54 30.74
CA ALA A 245 11.08 13.67 30.09
C ALA A 245 12.54 13.83 30.50
N GLU A 246 12.88 13.59 31.77
CA GLU A 246 14.28 13.60 32.23
C GLU A 246 15.12 12.54 31.51
N MET A 247 14.61 11.31 31.41
CA MET A 247 15.30 10.23 30.68
C MET A 247 15.50 10.58 29.20
N LEU A 248 14.46 11.09 28.54
CA LEU A 248 14.54 11.53 27.16
C LEU A 248 15.57 12.66 26.99
N ALA A 249 15.56 13.66 27.88
CA ALA A 249 16.50 14.77 27.83
C ALA A 249 17.95 14.31 27.97
N LYS A 250 18.25 13.40 28.91
CA LYS A 250 19.58 12.80 29.08
C LYS A 250 20.02 12.05 27.83
N LEU A 251 19.13 11.27 27.24
CA LEU A 251 19.41 10.50 26.02
C LEU A 251 19.68 11.39 24.80
N LEU A 252 19.03 12.56 24.72
CA LEU A 252 19.22 13.51 23.63
C LEU A 252 20.54 14.28 23.72
N VAL A 253 21.02 14.56 24.94
CA VAL A 253 22.30 15.24 25.17
C VAL A 253 23.47 14.28 24.98
N ASN A 254 23.36 13.05 25.49
CA ASN A 254 24.43 12.05 25.46
C ASN A 254 24.41 11.18 24.19
N ASN A 255 23.81 11.66 23.11
CA ASN A 255 23.71 10.91 21.85
C ASN A 255 25.10 10.79 21.18
N GLU A 256 25.42 9.60 20.64
CA GLU A 256 26.75 9.28 20.06
C GLU A 256 27.18 10.22 18.91
N GLY A 257 26.21 10.84 18.22
CA GLY A 257 26.45 11.79 17.14
C GLY A 257 26.61 13.25 17.57
N GLY A 258 26.64 13.52 18.89
CA GLY A 258 26.58 14.85 19.47
C GLY A 258 25.18 15.23 19.96
N SER A 259 25.13 16.23 20.84
CA SER A 259 23.89 16.69 21.48
C SER A 259 22.86 17.12 20.42
N LEU A 260 21.69 16.49 20.47
CA LEU A 260 20.57 16.77 19.57
C LEU A 260 19.71 17.96 20.02
N VAL A 261 19.96 18.46 21.24
CA VAL A 261 19.20 19.53 21.87
C VAL A 261 20.12 20.54 22.54
N ASP A 262 19.71 21.79 22.58
CA ASP A 262 20.39 22.81 23.36
C ASP A 262 20.09 22.64 24.85
N ILE A 263 21.13 22.52 25.67
CA ILE A 263 21.01 22.30 27.11
C ILE A 263 20.24 23.45 27.79
N GLY A 264 20.47 24.70 27.36
CA GLY A 264 19.78 25.87 27.87
C GLY A 264 18.28 25.82 27.59
N MET A 265 17.90 25.48 26.36
CA MET A 265 16.49 25.32 26.00
C MET A 265 15.79 24.20 26.79
N VAL A 266 16.48 23.08 27.04
CA VAL A 266 15.93 21.98 27.86
C VAL A 266 15.73 22.42 29.30
N VAL A 267 16.71 23.11 29.89
CA VAL A 267 16.61 23.69 31.26
C VAL A 267 15.44 24.65 31.35
N ASP A 268 15.28 25.55 30.37
CA ASP A 268 14.17 26.50 30.34
C ASP A 268 12.82 25.79 30.32
N VAL A 269 12.69 24.68 29.57
CA VAL A 269 11.45 23.88 29.53
C VAL A 269 11.10 23.26 30.89
N PHE A 270 12.08 22.65 31.58
CA PHE A 270 11.82 22.07 32.90
C PHE A 270 11.54 23.16 33.95
N MET A 271 12.28 24.28 33.90
CA MET A 271 12.10 25.41 34.82
C MET A 271 10.74 26.10 34.64
N GLN A 272 10.27 26.27 33.39
CA GLN A 272 8.93 26.82 33.11
C GLN A 272 7.80 25.98 33.73
N LEU A 273 8.01 24.67 33.87
CA LEU A 273 7.05 23.74 34.47
C LEU A 273 7.33 23.48 35.97
N ASN A 274 8.21 24.27 36.59
CA ASN A 274 8.61 24.16 38.00
C ASN A 274 9.14 22.76 38.37
N ARG A 275 9.93 22.13 37.47
CA ARG A 275 10.54 20.80 37.67
C ARG A 275 12.01 20.90 38.07
N ILE A 276 12.25 21.41 39.28
CA ILE A 276 13.59 21.76 39.77
C ILE A 276 14.46 20.52 40.04
N GLU A 277 13.85 19.45 40.57
CA GLU A 277 14.57 18.20 40.88
C GLU A 277 15.09 17.53 39.61
N GLU A 278 14.22 17.39 38.61
CA GLU A 278 14.54 16.80 37.30
C GLU A 278 15.55 17.66 36.54
N THR A 279 15.42 18.99 36.61
CA THR A 279 16.41 19.91 36.01
C THR A 279 17.79 19.71 36.61
N THR A 280 17.87 19.58 37.95
CA THR A 280 19.13 19.39 38.65
C THR A 280 19.75 18.04 38.27
N SER A 281 18.94 16.97 38.24
CA SER A 281 19.39 15.63 37.84
C SER A 281 19.87 15.59 36.38
N PHE A 282 19.17 16.26 35.47
CA PHE A 282 19.57 16.41 34.07
C PHE A 282 20.90 17.14 33.93
N LEU A 283 21.05 18.30 34.59
CA LEU A 283 22.28 19.09 34.54
C LEU A 283 23.48 18.34 35.11
N LEU A 284 23.29 17.59 36.20
CA LEU A 284 24.36 16.78 36.79
C LEU A 284 24.86 15.68 35.85
N ASP A 285 24.03 15.20 34.93
CA ASP A 285 24.42 14.19 33.94
C ASP A 285 25.03 14.83 32.70
N ALA A 286 24.43 15.91 32.20
CA ALA A 286 24.95 16.67 31.07
C ALA A 286 26.35 17.24 31.35
N LEU A 287 26.66 17.60 32.60
CA LEU A 287 27.97 18.10 33.02
C LEU A 287 29.02 17.00 33.24
N LYS A 288 28.65 15.71 33.31
CA LYS A 288 29.63 14.62 33.45
C LYS A 288 30.32 14.25 32.15
N GLU A 289 29.70 14.56 31.01
CA GLU A 289 30.23 14.25 29.67
C GLU A 289 30.92 15.46 29.00
N ILE A 290 31.00 16.61 29.68
CA ILE A 290 31.80 17.79 29.30
C ILE A 290 33.17 17.70 29.97
#